data_AF-A0A851CWB2-F1
#
_entry.id   AF-A0A851CWB2-F1
#
_cell.length_a   1.000
_cell.length_b   1.000
_cell.length_c   1.000
_cell.angle_alpha   90.00
_cell.angle_beta   90.00
_cell.angle_gamma   90.00
#
_symmetry.space_group_name_H-M   'P 1'
#
loop_
_entity.id
_entity.type
_entity.pdbx_description
1 polymer ?
#
loop_
_entity_poly.entity_id
_entity_poly.type
_entity_poly.pdbx_seq_one_letter_code
_entity_poly.pdbx_strand_id
1 'polypeptide(L)'
;RYTCPFVEKFSIDIETYYKTDPGDHSNVFNLSPAEKRQTILDLIDIVKDPIPPHEYKAEEYPKLYKSVKTKRGPLSEDWIQEYKNNPGEYPIMCAYKLCKVEFRYWGMQSKIERFIHDVG
;
A
#
# COMPACT_ATOMS: atom_id res chain seq x y z
N ARG A 1 -14.08 -5.70 -7.08
CA ARG A 1 -15.26 -4.96 -6.62
C ARG A 1 -15.88 -5.61 -5.40
N TYR A 2 -15.87 -4.90 -4.29
CA TYR A 2 -16.57 -5.25 -3.05
C TYR A 2 -17.80 -4.35 -2.93
N THR A 3 -18.94 -4.93 -2.61
CA THR A 3 -20.21 -4.23 -2.40
C THR A 3 -20.88 -4.75 -1.13
N CYS A 4 -21.82 -3.99 -0.58
CA CYS A 4 -22.62 -4.40 0.57
C CYS A 4 -24.11 -4.39 0.20
N PRO A 5 -24.83 -5.51 0.32
CA PRO A 5 -26.25 -5.58 -0.08
C PRO A 5 -27.15 -4.66 0.75
N PHE A 6 -26.74 -4.27 1.95
CA PHE A 6 -27.48 -3.35 2.83
C PHE A 6 -27.11 -1.88 2.62
N VAL A 7 -26.07 -1.61 1.82
CA VAL A 7 -25.57 -0.27 1.51
C VAL A 7 -25.42 -0.19 0.00
N GLU A 8 -26.56 -0.13 -0.71
CA GLU A 8 -26.63 -0.28 -2.16
C GLU A 8 -25.77 0.72 -2.95
N LYS A 9 -25.55 1.92 -2.39
CA LYS A 9 -24.74 2.99 -3.01
C LYS A 9 -23.31 3.02 -2.49
N PHE A 10 -22.75 1.85 -2.20
CA PHE A 10 -21.38 1.68 -1.73
C PHE A 10 -20.60 0.65 -2.56
N SER A 11 -19.35 0.99 -2.91
CA SER A 11 -18.41 0.02 -3.45
C SER A 11 -16.96 0.36 -3.14
N ILE A 12 -16.14 -0.68 -3.00
CA ILE A 12 -14.67 -0.58 -3.01
C ILE A 12 -14.14 -1.36 -4.22
N ASP A 13 -13.35 -0.71 -5.04
CA ASP A 13 -12.60 -1.32 -6.13
C ASP A 13 -11.11 -1.21 -5.87
N ILE A 14 -10.41 -2.34 -5.86
CA ILE A 14 -8.95 -2.39 -5.72
C ILE A 14 -8.41 -3.06 -6.98
N GLU A 15 -7.73 -2.28 -7.81
CA GLU A 15 -6.92 -2.79 -8.92
C GLU A 15 -5.47 -2.89 -8.44
N THR A 16 -4.78 -4.00 -8.74
CA THR A 16 -3.40 -4.20 -8.29
C THR A 16 -2.49 -4.60 -9.44
N TYR A 17 -1.35 -3.93 -9.54
CA TYR A 17 -0.23 -4.36 -10.38
C TYR A 17 0.97 -4.70 -9.51
N TYR A 18 1.65 -5.79 -9.85
CA TYR A 18 2.93 -6.16 -9.28
C TYR A 18 4.02 -5.82 -10.29
N LYS A 19 5.00 -5.03 -9.90
CA LYS A 19 6.15 -4.68 -10.74
C LYS A 19 7.45 -5.00 -10.01
N THR A 20 8.45 -5.46 -10.76
CA THR A 20 9.80 -5.75 -10.25
C THR A 20 10.60 -4.45 -10.14
N ASP A 21 10.11 -3.53 -9.32
CA ASP A 21 10.72 -2.22 -9.06
C ASP A 21 10.52 -1.84 -7.57
N PRO A 22 11.21 -0.81 -7.07
CA PRO A 22 11.09 -0.39 -5.68
C PRO A 22 9.93 0.61 -5.43
N GLY A 23 8.99 0.80 -6.36
CA GLY A 23 7.93 1.81 -6.24
C GLY A 23 8.10 3.07 -7.09
N ASP A 24 9.05 3.08 -8.04
CA ASP A 24 9.42 4.28 -8.81
C ASP A 24 8.53 4.54 -10.05
N HIS A 25 7.55 3.68 -10.38
CA HIS A 25 6.65 3.92 -11.52
C HIS A 25 5.54 4.94 -11.20
N SER A 26 5.51 6.05 -11.94
CA SER A 26 4.60 7.17 -11.68
C SER A 26 3.15 7.00 -12.16
N ASN A 27 2.84 6.03 -13.03
CA ASN A 27 1.50 5.87 -13.60
C ASN A 27 1.19 4.45 -14.09
N VAL A 28 1.31 3.45 -13.21
CA VAL A 28 1.11 2.05 -13.58
C VAL A 28 -0.30 1.77 -14.15
N PHE A 29 -1.31 2.52 -13.69
CA PHE A 29 -2.71 2.35 -14.07
C PHE A 29 -3.13 3.15 -15.31
N ASN A 30 -2.20 3.85 -15.98
CA ASN A 30 -2.50 4.71 -17.13
C ASN A 30 -3.62 5.73 -16.88
N LEU A 31 -3.67 6.29 -15.66
CA LEU A 31 -4.67 7.28 -15.28
C LEU A 31 -4.55 8.55 -16.13
N SER A 32 -5.71 9.12 -16.49
CA SER A 32 -5.78 10.44 -17.10
C SER A 32 -5.27 11.53 -16.15
N PRO A 33 -4.88 12.71 -16.64
CA PRO A 33 -4.49 13.82 -15.78
C PRO A 33 -5.58 14.24 -14.78
N ALA A 34 -6.86 14.06 -15.12
CA ALA A 34 -7.97 14.39 -14.23
C ALA A 34 -8.07 13.40 -13.07
N GLU A 35 -7.99 12.10 -13.35
CA GLU A 35 -7.98 11.05 -12.33
C GLU A 35 -6.77 11.19 -11.41
N LYS A 36 -5.58 11.44 -11.95
CA LYS A 36 -4.36 11.65 -11.15
C LYS A 36 -4.48 12.79 -10.14
N ARG A 37 -5.16 13.88 -10.50
CA ARG A 37 -5.38 15.01 -9.57
C ARG A 37 -6.33 14.65 -8.43
N GLN A 38 -7.14 13.61 -8.59
CA GLN A 38 -8.09 13.11 -7.60
C GLN A 38 -7.52 11.93 -6.79
N THR A 39 -6.32 11.44 -7.12
CA THR A 39 -5.64 10.39 -6.37
C THR A 39 -4.61 10.96 -5.42
N ILE A 40 -4.52 10.38 -4.22
CA ILE A 40 -3.45 10.62 -3.26
C ILE A 40 -2.50 9.43 -3.33
N LEU A 41 -1.20 9.70 -3.41
CA LEU A 41 -0.17 8.65 -3.30
C LEU A 41 0.05 8.36 -1.82
N ASP A 42 -0.20 7.12 -1.43
CA ASP A 42 0.08 6.61 -0.10
C ASP A 42 1.18 5.54 -0.19
N LEU A 43 2.36 5.86 0.36
CA LEU A 43 3.52 4.98 0.31
C LEU A 43 3.61 4.23 1.64
N ILE A 44 3.42 2.92 1.58
CA ILE A 44 3.59 2.04 2.74
C ILE A 44 5.02 1.54 2.79
N ASP A 45 5.75 1.89 3.85
CA ASP A 45 7.08 1.37 4.17
C ASP A 45 7.00 0.41 5.35
N ILE A 46 7.11 -0.88 5.07
CA ILE A 46 7.04 -1.97 6.06
C ILE A 46 8.09 -1.89 7.18
N VAL A 47 9.09 -1.02 7.04
CA VAL A 47 10.13 -0.75 8.03
C VAL A 47 9.87 0.55 8.79
N LYS A 48 9.50 1.63 8.10
CA LYS A 48 9.42 2.98 8.69
C LYS A 48 8.05 3.34 9.23
N ASP A 49 6.99 2.73 8.72
CA ASP A 49 5.65 3.10 9.11
C ASP A 49 5.41 2.79 10.60
N PRO A 50 4.74 3.71 11.33
CA PRO A 50 4.47 3.51 12.74
C PRO A 50 3.48 2.36 12.92
N ILE A 51 3.81 1.44 13.82
CA ILE A 51 2.92 0.35 14.22
C ILE A 51 2.27 0.72 15.55
N PRO A 52 0.93 0.66 15.67
CA PRO A 52 0.25 0.86 16.95
C PRO A 52 0.80 -0.10 18.02
N PRO A 53 1.06 0.35 19.27
CA PRO A 53 1.68 -0.49 20.30
C PRO A 53 0.95 -1.82 20.58
N HIS A 54 -0.36 -1.86 20.37
CA HIS A 54 -1.19 -3.05 20.59
C HIS A 54 -1.16 -4.06 19.43
N GLU A 55 -0.69 -3.64 18.25
CA GLU A 55 -0.49 -4.52 17.08
C GLU A 55 0.96 -4.99 16.97
N TYR A 56 1.89 -4.38 17.72
CA TYR A 56 3.29 -4.72 17.67
C TYR A 56 3.54 -6.17 18.12
N LYS A 57 4.13 -6.96 17.21
CA LYS A 57 4.70 -8.27 17.49
C LYS A 57 6.14 -8.30 16.97
N ALA A 58 7.10 -8.57 17.86
CA ALA A 58 8.52 -8.53 17.51
C ALA A 58 8.86 -9.54 16.39
N GLU A 59 8.19 -10.69 16.39
CA GLU A 59 8.32 -11.76 15.40
C GLU A 59 7.80 -11.40 14.00
N GLU A 60 6.90 -10.42 13.89
CA GLU A 60 6.34 -9.93 12.62
C GLU A 60 7.13 -8.73 12.08
N TYR A 61 8.10 -8.21 12.84
CA TYR A 61 8.74 -6.94 12.52
C TYR A 61 9.95 -7.10 11.57
N PRO A 62 9.93 -6.51 10.37
CA PRO A 62 11.00 -6.71 9.38
C PRO A 62 12.39 -6.22 9.80
N LYS A 63 12.48 -5.25 10.71
CA LYS A 63 13.76 -4.79 11.30
C LYS A 63 14.43 -5.84 12.19
N LEU A 64 13.68 -6.83 12.67
CA LEU A 64 14.18 -7.85 13.60
C LEU A 64 14.20 -9.24 12.95
N TYR A 65 13.25 -9.49 12.05
CA TYR A 65 13.07 -10.80 11.44
C TYR A 65 14.18 -11.13 10.42
N LYS A 66 14.74 -12.34 10.56
CA LYS A 66 15.67 -12.93 9.58
C LYS A 66 15.21 -14.32 9.18
N SER A 67 15.04 -14.53 7.88
CA SER A 67 14.64 -15.82 7.33
C SER A 67 15.77 -16.84 7.48
N VAL A 68 15.52 -17.96 8.17
CA VAL A 68 16.49 -19.06 8.32
C VAL A 68 16.80 -19.71 6.97
N LYS A 69 15.80 -19.84 6.09
CA LYS A 69 15.91 -20.54 4.80
C LYS A 69 16.54 -19.69 3.71
N THR A 70 16.08 -18.44 3.56
CA THR A 70 16.51 -17.57 2.45
C THR A 70 17.56 -16.55 2.86
N LYS A 71 17.88 -16.45 4.15
CA LYS A 71 18.82 -15.49 4.74
C LYS A 71 18.46 -14.01 4.56
N ARG A 72 17.29 -13.71 3.96
CA ARG A 72 16.75 -12.34 3.84
C ARG A 72 16.46 -11.75 5.21
N GLY A 73 16.68 -10.43 5.30
CA GLY A 73 16.50 -9.67 6.52
C GLY A 73 17.65 -9.85 7.54
N PRO A 74 17.62 -9.09 8.64
CA PRO A 74 16.66 -8.00 8.90
C PRO A 74 16.79 -6.85 7.91
N LEU A 75 15.71 -6.11 7.68
CA LEU A 75 15.73 -4.92 6.83
C LEU A 75 16.22 -3.72 7.65
N SER A 76 17.18 -2.98 7.10
CA SER A 76 17.63 -1.71 7.67
C SER A 76 16.63 -0.59 7.39
N GLU A 77 16.79 0.57 8.00
CA GLU A 77 15.99 1.75 7.67
C GLU A 77 16.23 2.24 6.23
N ASP A 78 17.34 1.89 5.61
CA ASP A 78 17.69 2.30 4.25
C ASP A 78 17.56 1.15 3.23
N TRP A 79 16.80 0.10 3.55
CA TRP A 79 16.68 -1.13 2.75
C TRP A 79 16.35 -0.90 1.27
N ILE A 80 15.51 0.11 0.95
CA ILE A 80 15.19 0.49 -0.43
C ILE A 80 16.43 1.09 -1.13
N GLN A 81 17.17 1.95 -0.44
CA GLN A 81 18.36 2.59 -0.99
C GLN A 81 19.51 1.59 -1.14
N GLU A 82 19.66 0.66 -0.18
CA GLU A 82 20.61 -0.45 -0.27
C GLU A 82 20.34 -1.33 -1.50
N TYR A 83 19.07 -1.62 -1.79
CA TYR A 83 18.67 -2.30 -3.03
C TYR A 83 19.03 -1.48 -4.27
N LYS A 84 18.72 -0.17 -4.28
CA LYS A 84 19.04 0.72 -5.42
C LYS A 84 20.56 0.79 -5.68
N ASN A 85 21.37 0.70 -4.63
CA ASN A 85 22.83 0.70 -4.72
C ASN A 85 23.40 -0.66 -5.17
N ASN A 86 22.70 -1.77 -4.92
CA ASN A 86 23.14 -3.13 -5.24
C ASN A 86 22.04 -3.89 -6.03
N PRO A 87 21.67 -3.42 -7.24
CA PRO A 87 20.59 -4.03 -8.00
C PRO A 87 20.93 -5.48 -8.35
N GLY A 88 20.03 -6.40 -8.03
CA GLY A 88 20.17 -7.84 -8.31
C GLY A 88 20.73 -8.68 -7.17
N GLU A 89 21.22 -8.08 -6.07
CA GLU A 89 21.67 -8.84 -4.89
C GLU A 89 20.50 -9.58 -4.21
N TYR A 90 19.35 -8.92 -4.10
CA TYR A 90 18.11 -9.51 -3.61
C TYR A 90 16.91 -9.07 -4.47
N PRO A 91 15.89 -9.92 -4.64
CA PRO A 91 14.71 -9.54 -5.41
C PRO A 91 13.86 -8.53 -4.64
N ILE A 92 13.34 -7.52 -5.35
CA ILE A 92 12.33 -6.58 -4.87
C ILE A 92 11.13 -6.56 -5.82
N MET A 93 9.97 -6.17 -5.30
CA MET A 93 8.81 -5.82 -6.09
C MET A 93 8.00 -4.75 -5.35
N CYS A 94 7.19 -4.00 -6.10
CA CYS A 94 6.20 -3.09 -5.57
C CYS A 94 4.80 -3.52 -6.02
N ALA A 95 3.87 -3.57 -5.06
CA ALA A 95 2.45 -3.79 -5.31
C ALA A 95 1.77 -2.41 -5.38
N TYR A 96 1.49 -1.96 -6.59
CA TYR A 96 0.72 -0.74 -6.82
C TYR A 96 -0.75 -1.08 -6.67
N LYS A 97 -1.44 -0.45 -5.71
CA LYS A 97 -2.86 -0.68 -5.43
C LYS A 97 -3.62 0.62 -5.68
N LEU A 98 -4.51 0.60 -6.69
CA LEU A 98 -5.44 1.70 -6.91
C LEU A 98 -6.75 1.38 -6.21
N CYS A 99 -6.93 1.96 -5.03
CA CYS A 99 -8.13 1.83 -4.23
C CYS A 99 -9.11 2.94 -4.60
N LYS A 100 -10.31 2.57 -5.06
CA LYS A 100 -11.42 3.48 -5.35
C LYS A 100 -12.56 3.16 -4.40
N VAL A 101 -12.96 4.14 -3.61
CA VAL A 101 -14.12 4.05 -2.71
C VAL A 101 -15.22 4.94 -3.25
N GLU A 102 -16.43 4.41 -3.32
CA GLU A 102 -17.64 5.15 -3.71
C GLU A 102 -18.69 4.99 -2.62
N PHE A 103 -19.21 6.10 -2.09
CA PHE A 103 -20.30 6.11 -1.11
C PHE A 103 -21.31 7.24 -1.40
N ARG A 104 -22.37 6.96 -2.17
CA ARG A 104 -23.29 8.00 -2.68
C ARG A 104 -24.52 8.21 -1.80
N TYR A 105 -24.30 8.50 -0.52
CA TYR A 105 -25.36 8.92 0.40
C TYR A 105 -25.23 10.41 0.76
N TRP A 106 -26.36 11.12 0.71
CA TRP A 106 -26.41 12.55 0.96
C TRP A 106 -25.92 12.90 2.37
N GLY A 107 -25.07 13.92 2.48
CA GLY A 107 -24.52 14.40 3.75
C GLY A 107 -23.40 13.54 4.36
N MET A 108 -23.05 12.40 3.77
CA MET A 108 -22.07 11.46 4.37
C MET A 108 -20.94 11.02 3.43
N GLN A 109 -21.05 11.23 2.12
CA GLN A 109 -20.08 10.80 1.10
C GLN A 109 -18.61 11.01 1.50
N SER A 110 -18.15 12.26 1.56
CA SER A 110 -16.73 12.55 1.75
C SER A 110 -16.18 12.05 3.09
N LYS A 111 -17.00 12.06 4.16
CA LYS A 111 -16.59 11.60 5.49
C LYS A 111 -16.36 10.09 5.51
N ILE A 112 -17.28 9.33 4.91
CA ILE A 112 -17.19 7.87 4.89
C ILE A 112 -16.14 7.39 3.90
N GLU A 113 -16.06 7.97 2.70
CA GLU A 113 -15.02 7.62 1.72
C GLU A 113 -13.61 7.82 2.32
N ARG A 114 -13.38 8.96 2.99
CA ARG A 114 -12.12 9.22 3.68
C ARG A 114 -11.85 8.25 4.83
N PHE A 115 -12.83 7.99 5.67
CA PHE A 115 -12.69 7.04 6.78
C PHE A 115 -12.27 5.64 6.29
N ILE A 116 -12.83 5.17 5.18
CA ILE A 116 -12.49 3.87 4.60
C ILE A 116 -11.04 3.84 4.09
N HIS A 117 -10.54 4.95 3.54
CA HIS A 117 -9.14 5.07 3.16
C HIS A 117 -8.21 5.13 4.38
N ASP A 118 -8.62 5.77 5.48
CA ASP A 118 -7.80 5.97 6.67
C ASP A 118 -7.73 4.72 7.59
N VAL A 119 -8.73 3.83 7.54
CA VAL A 119 -8.84 2.62 8.40
C VAL A 119 -8.48 1.33 7.65
N GLY A 120 -8.27 1.42 6.34
CA GLY A 120 -7.90 0.29 5.47
C GLY A 120 -6.51 -0.28 5.74
#